data_AF-A0A7X7UL23-F1
#
_entry.id   AF-A0A7X7UL23-F1
#
_cell.length_a   1.000
_cell.length_b   1.000
_cell.length_c   1.000
_cell.angle_alpha   90.00
_cell.angle_beta   90.00
_cell.angle_gamma   90.00
#
_symmetry.space_group_name_H-M   'P 1'
#
loop_
_entity.id
_entity.type
_entity.pdbx_description
1 polymer ?
#
loop_
_entity_poly.entity_id
_entity_poly.type
_entity_poly.pdbx_seq_one_letter_code
_entity_poly.pdbx_strand_id
1 'polypeptide(L)' 'ELVKLAKVMKVASKCGLGQSVGNAFVSIVENFREEIVY' A
#
# COMPACT_ATOMS: atom_id res chain seq x y z
N GLU A 1 -4.62 -0.37 9.81
CA GLU A 1 -5.00 -1.44 8.87
C GLU A 1 -4.50 -1.28 7.43
N LEU A 2 -4.77 -0.17 6.72
CA LEU A 2 -4.42 -0.02 5.29
C LEU A 2 -2.93 -0.28 4.95
N VAL A 3 -2.01 0.34 5.69
CA VAL A 3 -0.55 0.14 5.49
C VAL A 3 -0.11 -1.31 5.79
N LYS A 4 -0.77 -1.96 6.74
CA LYS A 4 -0.49 -3.37 7.09
C LYS A 4 -0.91 -4.29 5.95
N LEU A 5 -2.05 -4.04 5.32
CA LEU A 5 -2.50 -4.76 4.14
C LEU A 5 -1.54 -4.59 2.96
N ALA A 6 -1.06 -3.37 2.70
CA ALA A 6 -0.09 -3.10 1.63
C ALA A 6 1.23 -3.90 1.80
N LYS A 7 1.68 -4.10 3.05
CA LYS A 7 2.83 -4.96 3.35
C LYS A 7 2.55 -6.43 3.09
N VAL A 8 1.33 -6.91 3.34
CA VAL A 8 0.91 -8.28 3.01
C VAL A 8 0.88 -8.48 1.49
N MET A 9 0.36 -7.51 0.73
CA MET A 9 0.32 -7.57 -0.74
C MET A 9 1.73 -7.75 -1.34
N LYS A 10 2.73 -7.08 -0.78
CA LYS A 10 4.14 -7.20 -1.20
C LYS A 10 4.67 -8.63 -1.18
N VAL A 11 4.23 -9.47 -0.22
CA VAL A 11 4.70 -10.86 -0.08
C VAL A 11 3.72 -11.89 -0.63
N ALA A 12 2.43 -11.56 -0.69
CA ALA A 12 1.38 -12.48 -1.14
C ALA A 12 1.23 -12.51 -2.67
N SER A 13 1.54 -11.41 -3.35
CA SER A 13 1.38 -11.31 -4.81
C SER A 13 2.40 -12.15 -5.58
N LYS A 14 1.91 -12.85 -6.62
CA LYS A 14 2.69 -13.76 -7.47
C LYS A 14 3.33 -13.10 -8.69
N CYS A 15 3.03 -11.83 -8.95
CA CYS A 15 3.63 -11.04 -10.01
C CYS A 15 4.28 -9.78 -9.45
N GLY A 16 5.32 -9.27 -10.13
CA GLY A 16 6.08 -8.11 -9.68
C GLY A 16 5.22 -6.85 -9.54
N LEU A 17 4.18 -6.70 -10.37
CA LEU A 17 3.24 -5.59 -10.28
C LEU A 17 2.46 -5.59 -8.96
N GLY A 18 1.93 -6.75 -8.55
CA GLY A 18 1.22 -6.86 -7.27
C GLY A 18 2.14 -6.68 -6.08
N GLN A 19 3.42 -7.05 -6.22
CA GLN A 19 4.41 -6.85 -5.16
C GLN A 19 4.81 -5.36 -5.00
N SER A 20 4.81 -4.59 -6.10
CA SER A 20 5.24 -3.19 -6.11
C SER A 20 4.12 -2.18 -5.85
N VAL A 21 2.86 -2.53 -6.14
CA VAL A 21 1.70 -1.62 -5.96
C VAL A 21 1.58 -1.10 -4.53
N GLY A 22 1.96 -1.92 -3.54
CA GLY A 22 1.97 -1.54 -2.13
C GLY A 22 2.89 -0.35 -1.83
N ASN A 23 3.96 -0.13 -2.61
CA ASN A 23 4.87 1.00 -2.41
C ASN A 23 4.19 2.32 -2.75
N ALA A 24 3.52 2.40 -3.89
CA ALA A 24 2.78 3.59 -4.31
C ALA A 24 1.62 3.87 -3.34
N PHE A 25 0.89 2.81 -2.95
CA PHE A 25 -0.20 2.94 -1.98
C PHE A 25 0.26 3.46 -0.63
N VAL A 26 1.37 2.95 -0.08
CA VAL A 26 1.94 3.44 1.19
C VAL A 26 2.35 4.92 1.06
N SER A 27 3.02 5.29 -0.04
CA SER A 27 3.39 6.69 -0.28
C SER A 27 2.17 7.60 -0.31
N ILE A 28 1.08 7.19 -0.96
CA ILE A 28 -0.15 7.99 -1.02
C ILE A 28 -0.76 8.15 0.37
N VAL A 29 -0.92 7.06 1.13
CA VAL A 29 -1.52 7.10 2.47
C VAL A 29 -0.67 7.89 3.47
N GLU A 30 0.66 7.86 3.33
CA GLU A 30 1.56 8.61 4.21
C GLU A 30 1.56 10.12 3.90
N ASN A 31 1.47 10.50 2.62
CA ASN A 31 1.50 11.91 2.21
C ASN A 31 0.11 12.58 2.25
N PHE A 32 -0.96 11.81 2.05
CA PHE A 32 -2.34 12.30 1.98
C PHE A 32 -3.22 11.69 3.08
N ARG A 33 -2.64 11.57 4.28
CA ARG A 33 -3.31 10.88 5.40
C ARG A 33 -4.59 11.60 5.81
N GLU A 34 -4.58 12.93 5.80
CA GLU A 34 -5.73 13.74 6.18
C GLU A 34 -6.87 13.59 5.18
N GLU A 35 -6.56 13.45 3.89
CA GLU A 35 -7.54 13.29 2.81
C GLU A 35 -8.12 11.88 2.70
N ILE A 36 -7.38 10.86 3.16
CA ILE A 36 -7.80 9.45 3.09
C ILE A 36 -8.47 8.95 4.37
N VAL A 37 -8.19 9.56 5.52
CA VAL A 37 -8.70 9.10 6.83
C VAL A 37 -9.87 9.95 7.34
N TYR A 38 -10.28 10.99 6.60
CA TYR A 38 -11.53 11.73 6.79
C TYR A 38 -12.67 11.15 5.95
#